data_AF-A0A7Y3KY90-F1
#
_entry.id   AF-A0A7Y3KY90-F1
#
_cell.length_a   1.000
_cell.length_b   1.000
_cell.length_c   1.000
_cell.angle_alpha   90.00
_cell.angle_beta   90.00
_cell.angle_gamma   90.00
#
_symmetry.space_group_name_H-M   'P 1'
#
loop_
_entity.id
_entity.type
_entity.pdbx_description
1 polymer ?
#
loop_
_entity_poly.entity_id
_entity_poly.type
_entity_poly.pdbx_seq_one_letter_code
_entity_poly.pdbx_strand_id
1 'polypeptide(L)'
;MSLSGDDVTRLARAAELSGWSFGVVGPDELMATREGDPVGFPRVVTCRRRGAGWAMWLFESGDDVTGEGVLVGEVTGGARQCGRALRDLLGRLGHAGEGA
;
A
#
# COMPACT_ATOMS: atom_id res chain seq x y z
N MET A 1 5.43 18.69 -15.62
CA MET A 1 5.16 17.32 -16.06
C MET A 1 4.07 16.77 -15.14
N SER A 2 2.80 16.83 -15.54
CA SER A 2 1.71 16.23 -14.78
C SER A 2 1.58 14.76 -15.19
N LEU A 3 2.03 13.86 -14.32
CA LEU A 3 2.04 12.40 -14.53
C LEU A 3 1.32 11.64 -13.39
N SER A 4 0.35 12.27 -12.70
CA SER A 4 -0.17 11.66 -11.46
C SER A 4 -0.95 10.35 -11.68
N GLY A 5 -1.87 10.31 -12.65
CA GLY A 5 -2.65 9.08 -12.95
C GLY A 5 -1.82 7.92 -13.52
N ASP A 6 -0.78 8.26 -14.27
CA ASP A 6 0.16 7.32 -14.88
C ASP A 6 1.09 6.68 -13.84
N ASP A 7 1.50 7.46 -12.85
CA ASP A 7 2.40 7.01 -11.79
C ASP A 7 1.71 6.02 -10.86
N VAL A 8 0.48 6.29 -10.41
CA VAL A 8 -0.27 5.35 -9.56
C VAL A 8 -0.50 4.02 -10.29
N THR A 9 -0.77 4.05 -11.60
CA THR A 9 -0.90 2.84 -12.41
C THR A 9 0.41 2.04 -12.48
N ARG A 10 1.55 2.71 -12.65
CA ARG A 10 2.88 2.06 -12.62
C ARG A 10 3.21 1.51 -11.24
N LEU A 11 2.79 2.21 -10.18
CA LEU A 11 2.93 1.76 -8.80
C LEU A 11 2.14 0.49 -8.58
N ALA A 12 0.84 0.49 -8.92
CA ALA A 12 -0.07 -0.64 -8.77
C ALA A 12 0.45 -1.89 -9.50
N ARG A 13 0.87 -1.74 -10.77
CA ARG A 13 1.44 -2.85 -11.54
C ARG A 13 2.72 -3.42 -10.93
N ALA A 14 3.55 -2.59 -10.31
CA ALA A 14 4.77 -3.05 -9.65
C ALA A 14 4.50 -3.66 -8.27
N ALA A 15 3.41 -3.25 -7.62
CA ALA A 15 2.98 -3.70 -6.30
C ALA A 15 2.18 -5.01 -6.31
N GLU A 16 1.64 -5.40 -7.47
CA GLU A 16 0.74 -6.55 -7.63
C GLU A 16 1.27 -7.81 -6.95
N LEU A 17 0.45 -8.38 -6.07
CA LEU A 17 0.77 -9.54 -5.24
C LEU A 17 -0.51 -10.35 -4.95
N SER A 18 -0.43 -11.67 -5.11
CA SER A 18 -1.55 -12.58 -4.83
C SER A 18 -2.01 -12.47 -3.37
N GLY A 19 -3.33 -12.48 -3.16
CA GLY A 19 -3.93 -12.33 -1.83
C GLY A 19 -4.09 -10.88 -1.38
N TRP A 20 -3.72 -9.91 -2.22
CA TRP A 20 -3.98 -8.49 -2.02
C TRP A 20 -4.82 -7.94 -3.17
N SER A 21 -5.81 -7.13 -2.83
CA SER A 21 -6.61 -6.34 -3.76
C SER A 21 -6.08 -4.92 -3.80
N PHE A 22 -6.09 -4.28 -4.97
CA PHE A 22 -5.56 -2.94 -5.15
C PHE A 22 -6.62 -1.99 -5.71
N GLY A 23 -6.72 -0.80 -5.13
CA GLY A 23 -7.66 0.25 -5.54
C GLY A 23 -6.98 1.60 -5.62
N VAL A 24 -7.21 2.33 -6.72
CA VAL A 24 -6.80 3.73 -6.84
C VAL A 24 -7.86 4.58 -6.15
N VAL A 25 -7.49 5.25 -5.05
CA VAL A 25 -8.43 6.03 -4.23
C VAL A 25 -8.24 7.54 -4.41
N GLY A 26 -7.14 7.96 -5.04
CA GLY A 26 -6.87 9.35 -5.38
C GLY A 26 -5.84 9.47 -6.51
N PRO A 27 -5.61 10.69 -7.03
CA PRO A 27 -4.68 10.93 -8.14
C PRO A 27 -3.23 10.57 -7.83
N ASP A 28 -2.89 10.45 -6.55
CA ASP A 28 -1.54 10.20 -6.02
C ASP A 28 -1.58 9.17 -4.89
N GLU A 29 -2.60 8.30 -4.88
CA GLU A 29 -2.83 7.36 -3.79
C GLU A 29 -3.29 5.99 -4.31
N LEU A 30 -2.55 4.97 -3.90
CA LEU A 30 -2.93 3.56 -4.07
C LEU A 30 -3.29 2.97 -2.71
N MET A 31 -4.37 2.20 -2.66
CA MET A 31 -4.74 1.38 -1.53
C MET A 31 -4.52 -0.08 -1.88
N ALA A 32 -3.90 -0.83 -0.97
CA ALA A 32 -3.79 -2.28 -1.01
C ALA A 32 -4.54 -2.85 0.20
N THR A 33 -5.46 -3.76 -0.06
CA THR A 33 -6.32 -4.37 0.96
C THR A 33 -6.17 -5.88 0.89
N ARG A 34 -5.95 -6.52 2.04
CA ARG A 34 -6.05 -7.97 2.17
C ARG A 34 -7.17 -8.32 3.12
N GLU A 35 -8.14 -9.08 2.64
CA GLU A 35 -9.14 -9.69 3.49
C GLU A 35 -8.48 -10.74 4.38
N GLY A 36 -8.66 -10.61 5.69
CA GLY A 36 -8.21 -11.57 6.68
C GLY A 36 -9.36 -12.48 7.12
N ASP A 37 -9.08 -13.78 7.27
CA ASP A 37 -9.97 -14.81 7.81
C ASP A 37 -9.70 -14.98 9.33
N PRO A 38 -10.60 -15.51 10.19
CA PRO A 38 -12.06 -15.43 10.23
C PRO A 38 -12.57 -14.26 11.09
N VAL A 39 -11.68 -13.45 11.68
CA VAL A 39 -12.05 -12.32 12.56
C VAL A 39 -12.18 -11.02 11.75
N GLY A 40 -12.68 -11.08 10.52
CA GLY A 40 -13.40 -9.99 9.85
C GLY A 40 -12.73 -8.62 9.65
N PHE A 41 -11.42 -8.46 9.82
CA PHE A 41 -10.79 -7.14 9.71
C PHE A 41 -9.75 -7.08 8.59
N PRO A 42 -10.00 -6.26 7.54
CA PRO A 42 -9.07 -6.13 6.43
C PRO A 42 -7.79 -5.42 6.88
N ARG A 43 -6.63 -5.92 6.45
CA ARG A 43 -5.38 -5.14 6.53
C ARG A 43 -5.33 -4.17 5.37
N VAL A 44 -5.11 -2.90 5.66
CA VAL A 44 -5.06 -1.85 4.64
C VAL A 44 -3.69 -1.19 4.65
N VAL A 45 -3.07 -1.09 3.47
CA VAL A 45 -1.86 -0.30 3.26
C VAL A 45 -2.18 0.77 2.23
N THR A 46 -2.00 2.03 2.58
CA THR A 46 -2.08 3.13 1.61
C THR A 46 -0.69 3.57 1.21
N CYS A 47 -0.53 3.95 -0.05
CA CYS A 47 0.71 4.48 -0.58
C CYS A 47 0.41 5.83 -1.23
N ARG A 48 0.90 6.92 -0.62
CA ARG A 48 0.62 8.31 -1.05
C ARG A 48 1.89 9.03 -1.45
N ARG A 49 1.78 9.94 -2.41
CA ARG A 49 2.88 10.84 -2.76
C ARG A 49 3.27 11.69 -1.55
N ARG A 50 4.57 11.78 -1.26
CA ARG A 50 5.13 12.62 -0.20
C ARG A 50 6.42 13.24 -0.68
N GLY A 51 6.44 14.57 -0.82
CA GLY A 51 7.58 15.30 -1.37
C GLY A 51 8.00 14.79 -2.75
N ALA A 52 9.28 14.44 -2.90
CA ALA A 52 9.84 13.89 -4.13
C ALA A 52 9.65 12.37 -4.31
N GLY A 53 8.90 11.72 -3.40
CA GLY A 53 8.75 10.27 -3.36
C GLY A 53 7.35 9.84 -2.93
N TRP A 54 7.31 8.70 -2.26
CA TRP A 54 6.10 8.04 -1.83
C TRP A 54 6.29 7.50 -0.41
N ALA A 55 5.23 7.53 0.37
CA ALA A 55 5.20 6.95 1.71
C ALA A 55 4.08 5.91 1.78
N MET A 56 4.26 4.94 2.67
CA MET A 56 3.37 3.80 2.88
C MET A 56 2.89 3.80 4.33
N TRP A 57 1.58 3.77 4.51
CA TRP A 57 0.94 3.73 5.83
C TRP A 57 0.17 2.43 5.99
N LEU A 58 0.38 1.75 7.11
CA LEU A 58 -0.37 0.59 7.52
C LEU A 58 -1.52 1.02 8.43
N PHE A 59 -2.69 0.45 8.17
CA PHE A 59 -3.86 0.53 9.02
C PHE A 59 -4.24 -0.90 9.41
N GLU A 60 -4.27 -1.13 10.71
CA GLU A 60 -4.68 -2.38 11.31
C GLU A 60 -6.21 -2.41 11.52
N SER A 61 -6.67 -3.57 11.99
CA SER A 61 -8.04 -3.78 12.40
C SER A 61 -8.52 -2.73 13.39
N GLY A 62 -9.57 -2.00 13.03
CA GLY A 62 -10.18 -1.00 13.90
C GLY A 62 -9.54 0.39 13.82
N ASP A 63 -8.47 0.55 13.02
CA ASP A 63 -7.92 1.86 12.72
C ASP A 63 -8.89 2.66 11.84
N ASP A 64 -8.94 3.96 12.10
CA ASP A 64 -9.59 4.91 11.21
C ASP A 64 -8.72 5.10 9.96
N VAL A 65 -9.13 4.48 8.85
CA VAL A 65 -8.46 4.59 7.54
C VAL A 65 -8.47 6.02 6.96
N THR A 66 -9.29 6.91 7.53
CA THR A 66 -9.28 8.34 7.19
C THR A 66 -8.29 9.14 8.04
N GLY A 67 -7.76 8.54 9.11
CA GLY A 67 -6.75 9.12 9.99
C GLY A 67 -5.30 8.94 9.51
N GLU A 68 -4.35 9.27 10.40
CA GLU A 68 -2.92 9.06 10.16
C GLU A 68 -2.54 7.64 10.60
N GLY A 69 -2.46 6.72 9.64
CA GLY A 69 -1.99 5.35 9.89
C GLY A 69 -0.54 5.30 10.35
N VAL A 70 -0.02 4.10 10.58
CA VAL A 70 1.40 3.92 10.96
C VAL A 70 2.27 4.04 9.71
N LEU A 71 3.16 5.04 9.65
CA LEU A 71 4.16 5.15 8.58
C LEU A 71 5.12 3.97 8.65
N VAL A 72 5.04 3.05 7.69
CA VAL A 72 5.83 1.80 7.65
C VAL A 72 6.92 1.82 6.59
N GLY A 73 6.93 2.84 5.72
CA GLY A 73 8.05 3.06 4.81
C GLY A 73 7.92 4.33 3.99
N GLU A 74 9.07 4.84 3.54
CA GLU A 74 9.17 5.95 2.61
C GLU A 74 10.22 5.60 1.53
N VAL A 75 9.89 5.91 0.28
CA VAL A 75 10.75 5.65 -0.87
C VAL A 75 10.93 6.96 -1.63
N THR A 76 12.16 7.47 -1.63
CA THR A 76 12.58 8.53 -2.53
C THR A 76 12.79 7.93 -3.92
N GLY A 77 11.94 8.25 -4.88
CA GLY A 77 12.07 7.71 -6.23
C GLY A 77 10.75 7.65 -7.01
N GLY A 78 10.83 7.05 -8.20
CA GLY A 78 9.69 6.93 -9.11
C GLY A 78 8.69 5.85 -8.69
N ALA A 79 7.48 5.92 -9.22
CA ALA A 79 6.35 5.07 -8.83
C ALA A 79 6.63 3.56 -8.92
N ARG A 80 7.41 3.11 -9.91
CA ARG A 80 7.81 1.68 -10.05
C ARG A 80 8.69 1.19 -8.90
N GLN A 81 9.57 2.04 -8.39
CA GLN A 81 10.46 1.68 -7.28
C GLN A 81 9.65 1.59 -5.99
N CYS A 82 8.73 2.54 -5.78
CA CYS A 82 7.78 2.45 -4.68
C CYS A 82 6.90 1.20 -4.79
N GLY A 83 6.39 0.87 -5.98
CA GLY A 83 5.57 -0.34 -6.16
C GLY A 83 6.32 -1.62 -5.80
N ARG A 84 7.61 -1.75 -6.14
CA ARG A 84 8.43 -2.89 -5.71
C ARG A 84 8.61 -2.95 -4.18
N ALA A 85 8.91 -1.80 -3.56
CA ALA A 85 9.04 -1.73 -2.10
C ALA A 85 7.71 -2.05 -1.40
N LEU A 86 6.58 -1.61 -1.97
CA LEU A 86 5.25 -1.95 -1.50
C LEU A 86 5.02 -3.46 -1.62
N ARG A 87 5.30 -4.08 -2.77
CA ARG A 87 5.19 -5.54 -2.95
C ARG A 87 5.97 -6.32 -1.88
N ASP A 88 7.21 -5.91 -1.60
CA ASP A 88 8.05 -6.55 -0.58
C ASP A 88 7.44 -6.42 0.82
N LEU A 89 6.92 -5.23 1.16
CA LEU A 89 6.18 -5.00 2.41
C LEU A 89 4.93 -5.89 2.50
N LEU A 90 4.11 -5.93 1.45
CA LEU A 90 2.88 -6.73 1.39
C LEU A 90 3.17 -8.23 1.51
N GLY A 91 4.29 -8.71 0.93
CA GLY A 91 4.76 -10.09 1.10
C GLY A 91 5.08 -10.40 2.56
N ARG A 92 5.83 -9.52 3.23
CA ARG A 92 6.16 -9.68 4.66
C ARG A 92 4.92 -9.66 5.55
N LEU A 93 4.03 -8.70 5.34
CA LEU A 93 2.76 -8.60 6.06
C LEU A 93 1.87 -9.82 5.79
N GLY A 94 1.98 -10.39 4.60
CA GLY A 94 1.18 -11.52 4.19
C GLY A 94 1.59 -12.86 4.79
N HIS A 95 2.85 -13.02 5.18
CA HIS A 95 3.37 -14.19 5.90
C HIS A 95 3.29 -14.04 7.43
N ALA A 96 3.22 -12.81 7.94
CA ALA A 96 3.20 -12.53 9.38
C ALA A 96 1.93 -13.04 10.11
N GLY A 97 0.95 -13.61 9.41
CA GLY A 97 -0.25 -14.23 9.99
C GLY A 97 -0.27 -15.76 10.02
N GLU A 98 0.74 -16.46 9.50
CA GLU A 98 0.78 -17.94 9.44
C GLU A 98 1.58 -18.61 10.58
N GLY A 99 1.98 -17.87 11.60
CA GLY A 99 2.80 -18.38 12.69
C GLY A 99 2.44 -17.80 14.04
N ALA A 100 1.27 -18.17 14.57
CA ALA A 100 0.92 -18.04 15.98
C ALA A 100 -0.09 -19.13 16.36
#